data_AF-A0A833T0Q0-F1
#
_entry.id   AF-A0A833T0Q0-F1
#
_cell.length_a   1.000
_cell.length_b   1.000
_cell.length_c   1.000
_cell.angle_alpha   90.00
_cell.angle_beta   90.00
_cell.angle_gamma   90.00
#
_symmetry.space_group_name_H-M   'P 1'
#
loop_
_entity.id
_entity.type
_entity.pdbx_description
1 polymer ?
#
loop_
_entity_poly.entity_id
_entity_poly.type
_entity_poly.pdbx_seq_one_letter_code
_entity_poly.pdbx_strand_id
1 'polypeptide(L)'
;MLSTKELKRQASLDKRRRRNREAMQRARQRDKDHMESLRQEAQHLQDTHGKLLTQVDQSMLQSSVSGAQESCIASLQQQLEDAREQSNKLIRQNRIFQEQLGERVKGEDRMEGLLKEMTRDQLIQERVYRQLCQEHPSDIKDQPELTYERATHVILTSRQQRTLVDTVGFADTQLVSLFGWTTLHRFQNNKLYYSFKKTFKNRSATQMAGRNWENEIKFVTYRSASEAATQQFHIVQKFNDDTYLIAREKQDPDTEGKLVRLLYLRFRLLEPNGSYAVVTQSVPLEPSLGDGTLGKIWANDVCMWNHFVPVMDEEGEEQCEIHLTGSSSVGDPRSVRTNVLETVMGLLRWENINVGPTLSLTQASRPAGEE
;
A
#
# COMPACT_ATOMS: atom_id res chain seq x y z
N MET A 1 -40.68 19.03 -11.66
CA MET A 1 -40.43 18.02 -10.60
C MET A 1 -38.99 17.55 -10.75
N LEU A 2 -38.15 17.66 -9.72
CA LEU A 2 -36.75 17.20 -9.76
C LEU A 2 -36.68 15.68 -9.88
N SER A 3 -35.72 15.17 -10.65
CA SER A 3 -35.53 13.73 -10.84
C SER A 3 -35.17 13.04 -9.52
N THR A 4 -35.62 11.80 -9.32
CA THR A 4 -35.29 10.99 -8.12
C THR A 4 -33.78 10.86 -7.88
N LYS A 5 -32.95 10.94 -8.93
CA LYS A 5 -31.48 11.01 -8.79
C LYS A 5 -30.99 12.35 -8.22
N GLU A 6 -31.60 13.46 -8.60
CA GLU A 6 -31.26 14.80 -8.12
C GLU A 6 -31.68 14.99 -6.66
N LEU A 7 -32.86 14.48 -6.28
CA LEU A 7 -33.33 14.48 -4.89
C LEU A 7 -32.38 13.69 -3.97
N LYS A 8 -31.90 12.51 -4.41
CA LYS A 8 -30.91 11.72 -3.66
C LYS A 8 -29.56 12.43 -3.54
N ARG A 9 -29.11 13.11 -4.60
CA ARG A 9 -27.86 13.91 -4.58
C ARG A 9 -27.97 15.10 -3.63
N GLN A 10 -29.10 15.80 -3.64
CA GLN A 10 -29.37 16.92 -2.76
C GLN A 10 -29.42 16.49 -1.28
N ALA A 11 -30.14 15.40 -0.98
CA ALA A 11 -30.21 14.84 0.38
C ALA A 11 -28.83 14.40 0.90
N SER A 12 -27.98 13.85 0.04
CA SER A 12 -26.60 13.48 0.39
C SER A 12 -25.73 14.70 0.70
N LEU A 13 -25.85 15.77 -0.10
CA LEU A 13 -25.14 17.03 0.12
C LEU A 13 -25.57 17.72 1.42
N ASP A 14 -26.87 17.73 1.71
CA ASP A 14 -27.39 18.34 2.94
C ASP A 14 -26.99 17.55 4.19
N LYS A 15 -26.95 16.21 4.09
CA LYS A 15 -26.41 15.36 5.18
C LYS A 15 -24.92 15.64 5.43
N ARG A 16 -24.12 15.87 4.38
CA ARG A 16 -22.70 16.24 4.50
C ARG A 16 -22.53 17.63 5.11
N ARG A 17 -23.33 18.61 4.70
CA ARG A 17 -23.33 19.97 5.25
C ARG A 17 -23.70 19.98 6.73
N ARG A 18 -24.71 19.21 7.14
CA ARG A 18 -25.11 19.07 8.53
C ARG A 18 -24.00 18.48 9.40
N ARG A 19 -23.38 17.38 8.96
CA ARG A 19 -22.25 16.76 9.68
C ARG A 19 -21.06 17.71 9.82
N ASN A 20 -20.77 18.50 8.79
CA ASN A 20 -19.69 19.49 8.85
C ASN A 20 -19.99 20.61 9.85
N ARG A 21 -21.24 21.12 9.90
CA ARG A 21 -21.67 22.11 10.90
C ARG A 21 -21.57 21.56 12.33
N GLU A 22 -22.04 20.34 12.56
CA GLU A 22 -21.98 19.68 13.88
C GLU A 22 -20.53 19.39 14.31
N ALA A 23 -19.63 19.07 13.37
CA ALA A 23 -18.20 18.92 13.65
C ALA A 23 -17.53 20.26 14.00
N MET A 24 -17.85 21.32 13.26
CA MET A 24 -17.37 22.67 13.55
C MET A 24 -17.87 23.19 14.90
N GLN A 25 -19.13 22.91 15.25
CA GLN A 25 -19.67 23.26 16.58
C GLN A 25 -18.94 22.51 17.70
N ARG A 26 -18.71 21.20 17.54
CA ARG A 26 -17.94 20.42 18.52
C ARG A 26 -16.48 20.85 18.63
N ALA A 27 -15.86 21.30 17.54
CA ALA A 27 -14.51 21.86 17.58
C ALA A 27 -14.49 23.18 18.37
N ARG A 28 -15.39 24.11 18.05
CA ARG A 28 -15.50 25.40 18.77
C ARG A 28 -15.84 25.22 20.24
N GLN A 29 -16.67 24.23 20.58
CA GLN A 29 -16.99 23.94 21.98
C GLN A 29 -15.76 23.42 22.73
N ARG A 30 -14.99 22.49 22.15
CA ARG A 30 -13.73 22.02 22.74
C ARG A 30 -12.72 23.14 22.94
N ASP A 31 -12.58 24.05 21.97
CA ASP A 31 -11.70 25.21 22.11
C ASP A 31 -12.17 26.13 23.24
N LYS A 32 -13.49 26.33 23.37
CA LYS A 32 -14.07 27.12 24.44
C LYS A 32 -13.82 26.48 25.82
N ASP A 33 -14.08 25.18 25.96
CA ASP A 33 -13.89 24.44 27.20
C ASP A 33 -12.41 24.41 27.60
N HIS A 34 -11.50 24.26 26.63
CA HIS A 34 -10.06 24.33 26.85
C HIS A 34 -9.60 25.72 27.32
N MET A 35 -10.08 26.79 26.69
CA MET A 35 -9.80 28.16 27.11
C MET A 35 -10.36 28.48 28.50
N GLU A 36 -11.49 27.88 28.87
CA GLU A 36 -12.09 28.02 30.19
C GLU A 36 -11.27 27.29 31.26
N SER A 37 -10.79 26.08 30.95
CA SER A 37 -9.83 25.35 31.80
C SER A 37 -8.55 26.14 32.05
N LEU A 38 -7.95 26.72 30.99
CA LEU A 38 -6.74 27.55 31.13
C LEU A 38 -6.96 28.80 31.99
N ARG A 39 -8.14 29.41 31.92
CA ARG A 39 -8.49 30.55 32.80
C ARG A 39 -8.61 30.14 34.25
N GLN A 40 -9.23 29.00 34.52
CA GLN A 40 -9.35 28.47 35.89
C GLN A 40 -7.98 28.14 36.46
N GLU A 41 -7.09 27.54 35.66
CA GLU A 41 -5.72 27.23 36.07
C GLU A 41 -4.90 28.49 36.33
N ALA A 42 -5.02 29.51 35.48
CA ALA A 42 -4.39 30.82 35.69
C ALA A 42 -4.88 31.51 36.97
N GLN A 43 -6.19 31.45 37.25
CA GLN A 43 -6.76 31.97 38.49
C GLN A 43 -6.23 31.21 39.71
N HIS A 44 -6.16 29.88 39.63
CA HIS A 44 -5.62 29.04 40.70
C HIS A 44 -4.14 29.35 40.98
N LEU A 45 -3.34 29.53 39.92
CA LEU A 45 -1.93 29.94 40.04
C LEU A 45 -1.80 31.33 40.66
N GLN A 46 -2.65 32.29 40.28
CA GLN A 46 -2.69 33.62 40.90
C GLN A 46 -3.03 33.55 42.39
N ASP A 47 -4.05 32.78 42.76
CA ASP A 47 -4.46 32.62 44.17
C ASP A 47 -3.35 31.94 45.00
N THR A 48 -2.68 30.95 44.41
CA THR A 48 -1.58 30.24 45.06
C THR A 48 -0.36 31.14 45.22
N HIS A 49 -0.03 31.93 44.21
CA HIS A 49 1.04 32.93 44.29
C HIS A 49 0.72 34.02 45.31
N GLY A 50 -0.53 34.49 45.38
CA GLY A 50 -0.98 35.44 46.40
C GLY A 50 -0.83 34.89 47.82
N LYS A 51 -1.21 33.62 48.04
CA LYS A 51 -1.04 32.93 49.34
C LYS A 51 0.43 32.79 49.72
N LEU A 52 1.29 32.40 48.78
CA LEU A 52 2.73 32.28 49.01
C LEU A 52 3.37 33.63 49.35
N LEU A 53 2.98 34.71 48.66
CA LEU A 53 3.44 36.06 49.00
C LEU A 53 3.01 36.47 50.41
N THR A 54 1.76 36.23 50.80
CA THR A 54 1.31 36.53 52.17
C THR A 54 2.00 35.68 53.24
N GLN A 55 2.36 34.43 52.93
CA GLN A 55 3.14 33.59 53.84
C GLN A 55 4.58 34.10 53.99
N VAL A 56 5.21 34.51 52.89
CA VAL A 56 6.55 35.11 52.90
C VAL A 56 6.55 36.43 53.68
N ASP A 57 5.55 37.29 53.50
CA ASP A 57 5.40 38.54 54.26
C ASP A 57 5.19 38.28 55.76
N GLN A 58 4.40 37.26 56.13
CA GLN A 58 4.22 36.86 57.53
C GLN A 58 5.50 36.27 58.14
N SER A 59 6.25 35.45 57.40
CA SER A 59 7.55 34.92 57.84
C SER A 59 8.61 36.02 57.94
N MET A 60 8.56 37.03 57.08
CA MET A 60 9.42 38.21 57.13
C MET A 60 9.13 39.06 58.38
N LEU A 61 7.86 39.26 58.73
CA LEU A 61 7.44 39.99 59.93
C LEU A 61 7.80 39.29 61.25
N GLN A 62 7.88 37.94 61.25
CA GLN A 62 8.28 37.16 62.43
C GLN A 62 9.81 37.08 62.63
N SER A 63 10.60 37.42 61.60
CA SER A 63 12.05 37.24 61.58
C SER A 63 12.81 38.53 61.91
N SER A 64 12.43 39.26 62.96
CA SER A 64 13.17 40.46 63.36
C SER A 64 14.44 40.10 64.16
N VAL A 65 15.49 39.59 63.50
CA VAL A 65 16.89 39.64 63.97
C VAL A 65 17.84 39.86 62.78
N SER A 66 18.57 40.97 62.87
CA SER A 66 19.52 41.53 61.89
C SER A 66 20.67 40.58 61.53
N GLY A 67 20.97 40.44 60.24
CA GLY A 67 22.17 39.80 59.67
C GLY A 67 21.92 38.52 58.84
N ALA A 68 21.05 37.61 59.31
CA ALA A 68 20.72 36.37 58.58
C ALA A 68 19.58 36.53 57.56
N GLN A 69 18.86 37.65 57.62
CA GLN A 69 17.66 37.92 56.83
C GLN A 69 18.00 38.34 55.39
N GLU A 70 19.09 39.09 55.17
CA GLU A 70 19.53 39.48 53.83
C GLU A 70 20.03 38.28 53.00
N SER A 71 20.71 37.31 53.63
CA SER A 71 21.16 36.11 52.91
C SER A 71 20.00 35.17 52.56
N CYS A 72 18.97 35.11 53.42
CA CYS A 72 17.75 34.34 53.18
C CYS A 72 16.89 34.98 52.08
N ILE A 73 16.75 36.31 52.07
CA ILE A 73 16.04 37.04 51.00
C ILE A 73 16.79 36.89 49.67
N ALA A 74 18.12 37.00 49.67
CA ALA A 74 18.93 36.80 48.47
C ALA A 74 18.83 35.37 47.93
N SER A 75 18.82 34.34 48.79
CA SER A 75 18.68 32.95 48.34
C SER A 75 17.29 32.65 47.78
N LEU A 76 16.24 33.22 48.39
CA LEU A 76 14.87 33.10 47.89
C LEU A 76 14.70 33.83 46.54
N GLN A 77 15.30 35.02 46.39
CA GLN A 77 15.30 35.73 45.11
C GLN A 77 15.99 34.92 44.01
N GLN A 78 17.12 34.30 44.33
CA GLN A 78 17.84 33.44 43.38
C GLN A 78 17.03 32.20 43.00
N GLN A 79 16.39 31.53 43.96
CA GLN A 79 15.49 30.40 43.67
C GLN A 79 14.29 30.79 42.81
N LEU A 80 13.77 32.01 42.98
CA LEU A 80 12.64 32.52 42.21
C LEU A 80 13.07 32.87 40.77
N GLU A 81 14.28 33.40 40.60
CA GLU A 81 14.90 33.64 39.28
C GLU A 81 15.16 32.31 38.55
N ASP A 82 15.73 31.32 39.23
CA ASP A 82 15.99 29.97 38.70
C ASP A 82 14.68 29.27 38.29
N ALA A 83 13.63 29.37 39.14
CA ALA A 83 12.32 28.82 38.84
C ALA A 83 11.66 29.52 37.63
N ARG A 84 11.87 30.83 37.48
CA ARG A 84 11.41 31.59 36.30
C ARG A 84 12.14 31.18 35.04
N GLU A 85 13.46 31.02 35.09
CA GLU A 85 14.23 30.51 33.94
C GLU A 85 13.79 29.10 33.55
N GLN A 86 13.60 28.22 34.53
CA GLN A 86 13.14 26.86 34.28
C GLN A 86 11.72 26.82 33.69
N SER A 87 10.80 27.65 34.21
CA SER A 87 9.46 27.81 33.66
C SER A 87 9.50 28.30 32.21
N ASN A 88 10.29 29.34 31.93
CA ASN A 88 10.46 29.86 30.57
C ASN A 88 11.07 28.83 29.61
N LYS A 89 12.01 28.01 30.09
CA LYS A 89 12.60 26.92 29.32
C LYS A 89 11.58 25.84 28.99
N LEU A 90 10.76 25.43 29.97
CA LEU A 90 9.69 24.46 29.77
C LEU A 90 8.62 24.99 28.80
N ILE A 91 8.23 26.26 28.89
CA ILE A 91 7.29 26.89 27.94
C ILE A 91 7.82 26.82 26.51
N ARG A 92 9.11 27.13 26.30
CA ARG A 92 9.74 27.02 24.96
C ARG A 92 9.74 25.58 24.46
N GLN A 93 10.09 24.62 25.30
CA GLN A 93 10.09 23.20 24.93
C GLN A 93 8.68 22.69 24.60
N ASN A 94 7.67 23.06 25.39
CA ASN A 94 6.29 22.69 25.15
C ASN A 94 5.77 23.27 23.82
N ARG A 95 6.12 24.53 23.52
CA ARG A 95 5.76 25.15 22.24
C ARG A 95 6.35 24.41 21.05
N ILE A 96 7.64 24.06 21.11
CA ILE A 96 8.30 23.28 20.05
C ILE A 96 7.63 21.91 19.89
N PHE A 97 7.31 21.26 21.00
CA PHE A 97 6.64 19.96 21.00
C PHE A 97 5.23 20.03 20.39
N GLN A 98 4.44 21.06 20.72
CA GLN A 98 3.13 21.30 20.12
C GLN A 98 3.21 21.57 18.60
N GLU A 99 4.22 22.32 18.15
CA GLU A 99 4.46 22.56 16.73
C GLU A 99 4.81 21.25 15.99
N GLN A 100 5.67 20.41 16.58
CA GLN A 100 6.01 19.09 16.03
C GLN A 100 4.80 18.14 15.96
N LEU A 101 3.98 18.11 17.02
CA LEU A 101 2.73 17.35 17.03
C LEU A 101 1.76 17.85 15.96
N GLY A 102 1.64 19.17 15.78
CA GLY A 102 0.81 19.78 14.75
C GLY A 102 1.24 19.36 13.34
N GLU A 103 2.53 19.36 13.05
CA GLU A 103 3.06 18.90 11.75
C GLU A 103 2.85 17.39 11.55
N ARG A 104 3.02 16.58 12.60
CA ARG A 104 2.75 15.14 12.55
C ARG A 104 1.28 14.85 12.24
N VAL A 105 0.35 15.50 12.93
CA VAL A 105 -1.10 15.33 12.71
C VAL A 105 -1.48 15.74 11.28
N LYS A 106 -0.95 16.86 10.77
CA LYS A 106 -1.15 17.24 9.36
C LYS A 106 -0.58 16.21 8.39
N GLY A 107 0.55 15.59 8.71
CA GLY A 107 1.14 14.48 7.96
C GLY A 107 0.21 13.27 7.92
N GLU A 108 -0.31 12.87 9.07
CA GLU A 108 -1.24 11.75 9.23
C GLU A 108 -2.56 12.00 8.48
N ASP A 109 -3.15 13.19 8.57
CA ASP A 109 -4.36 13.56 7.82
C ASP A 109 -4.16 13.51 6.30
N ARG A 110 -3.00 13.97 5.80
CA ARG A 110 -2.65 13.88 4.37
C ARG A 110 -2.53 12.44 3.92
N MET A 111 -1.86 11.61 4.71
CA MET A 111 -1.68 10.19 4.43
C MET A 111 -3.01 9.43 4.46
N GLU A 112 -3.86 9.70 5.44
CA GLU A 112 -5.21 9.13 5.52
C GLU A 112 -6.06 9.55 4.30
N GLY A 113 -5.91 10.79 3.84
CA GLY A 113 -6.52 11.29 2.60
C GLY A 113 -6.11 10.49 1.37
N LEU A 114 -4.80 10.28 1.18
CA LEU A 114 -4.25 9.50 0.08
C LEU A 114 -4.71 8.03 0.13
N LEU A 115 -4.70 7.40 1.31
CA LEU A 115 -5.18 6.03 1.48
C LEU A 115 -6.67 5.88 1.13
N LYS A 116 -7.50 6.86 1.52
CA LYS A 116 -8.92 6.90 1.16
C LYS A 116 -9.14 7.07 -0.34
N GLU A 117 -8.30 7.86 -1.00
CA GLU A 117 -8.33 8.05 -2.45
C GLU A 117 -7.92 6.75 -3.18
N MET A 118 -6.79 6.15 -2.79
CA MET A 118 -6.37 4.85 -3.32
C MET A 118 -7.42 3.75 -3.15
N THR A 119 -8.08 3.69 -1.99
CA THR A 119 -9.15 2.72 -1.74
C THR A 119 -10.37 2.96 -2.65
N ARG A 120 -10.71 4.23 -2.92
CA ARG A 120 -11.80 4.56 -3.86
C ARG A 120 -11.43 4.17 -5.28
N ASP A 121 -10.21 4.47 -5.71
CA ASP A 121 -9.71 4.09 -7.03
C ASP A 121 -9.72 2.57 -7.19
N GLN A 122 -9.30 1.83 -6.17
CA GLN A 122 -9.37 0.37 -6.14
C GLN A 122 -10.82 -0.14 -6.29
N LEU A 123 -11.79 0.44 -5.57
CA LEU A 123 -13.20 0.06 -5.67
C LEU A 123 -13.80 0.42 -7.04
N ILE A 124 -13.40 1.54 -7.63
CA ILE A 124 -13.81 1.94 -8.98
C ILE A 124 -13.23 0.95 -10.00
N GLN A 125 -11.94 0.61 -9.88
CA GLN A 125 -11.30 -0.41 -10.71
C GLN A 125 -12.01 -1.76 -10.60
N GLU A 126 -12.30 -2.24 -9.38
CA GLU A 126 -12.99 -3.52 -9.17
C GLU A 126 -14.39 -3.51 -9.81
N ARG A 127 -15.10 -2.38 -9.77
CA ARG A 127 -16.43 -2.23 -10.39
C ARG A 127 -16.37 -2.24 -11.93
N VAL A 128 -15.46 -1.45 -12.50
CA VAL A 128 -15.25 -1.41 -13.96
C VAL A 128 -14.83 -2.79 -14.45
N TYR A 129 -13.97 -3.46 -13.69
CA TYR A 129 -13.50 -4.80 -13.97
C TYR A 129 -14.63 -5.85 -13.95
N ARG A 130 -15.51 -5.85 -12.94
CA ARG A 130 -16.71 -6.72 -12.92
C ARG A 130 -17.64 -6.48 -14.11
N GLN A 131 -17.65 -5.29 -14.70
CA GLN A 131 -18.45 -5.00 -15.89
C GLN A 131 -17.77 -5.44 -17.20
N LEU A 132 -16.43 -5.48 -17.23
CA LEU A 132 -15.65 -5.93 -18.39
C LEU A 132 -15.52 -7.46 -18.46
N CYS A 133 -15.52 -8.13 -17.31
CA CYS A 133 -15.51 -9.59 -17.24
C CYS A 133 -16.93 -10.13 -17.30
N GLN A 134 -17.51 -10.05 -18.50
CA GLN A 134 -18.69 -10.83 -18.82
C GLN A 134 -18.30 -12.30 -18.88
N GLU A 135 -18.98 -13.13 -18.08
CA GLU A 135 -19.02 -14.58 -18.28
C GLU A 135 -19.65 -14.83 -19.66
N HIS A 136 -18.79 -15.08 -20.64
CA HIS A 136 -19.09 -15.33 -22.06
C HIS A 136 -19.51 -14.11 -22.90
N PRO A 137 -18.57 -13.45 -23.59
CA PRO A 137 -18.92 -12.71 -24.80
C PRO A 137 -19.50 -13.73 -25.78
N SER A 138 -20.76 -13.56 -26.17
CA SER A 138 -21.47 -14.43 -27.11
C SER A 138 -20.88 -14.43 -28.53
N ASP A 139 -19.77 -13.71 -28.75
CA ASP A 139 -19.16 -13.43 -30.04
C ASP A 139 -17.89 -14.26 -30.34
N ILE A 140 -17.43 -15.13 -29.44
CA ILE A 140 -16.25 -15.98 -29.70
C ILE A 140 -16.72 -17.34 -30.25
N LYS A 141 -17.09 -17.37 -31.53
CA LYS A 141 -17.57 -18.58 -32.22
C LYS A 141 -16.49 -19.64 -32.49
N ASP A 142 -15.22 -19.27 -32.41
CA ASP A 142 -14.08 -20.17 -32.61
C ASP A 142 -13.11 -20.03 -31.42
N GLN A 143 -13.41 -20.71 -30.31
CA GLN A 143 -12.47 -20.78 -29.20
C GLN A 143 -11.33 -21.75 -29.55
N PRO A 144 -10.06 -21.35 -29.40
CA PRO A 144 -8.96 -22.30 -29.51
C PRO A 144 -9.01 -23.24 -28.30
N GLU A 145 -9.55 -24.44 -28.47
CA GLU A 145 -9.50 -25.48 -27.44
C GLU A 145 -8.06 -25.94 -27.27
N LEU A 146 -7.46 -25.59 -26.13
CA LEU A 146 -6.13 -26.05 -25.77
C LEU A 146 -6.26 -27.42 -25.10
N THR A 147 -5.56 -28.43 -25.62
CA THR A 147 -5.60 -29.77 -25.04
C THR A 147 -4.87 -29.83 -23.70
N TYR A 148 -5.28 -30.74 -22.82
CA TYR A 148 -4.65 -30.95 -21.51
C TYR A 148 -3.16 -31.29 -21.63
N GLU A 149 -2.78 -32.10 -22.63
CA GLU A 149 -1.39 -32.45 -22.91
C GLU A 149 -0.56 -31.22 -23.26
N ARG A 150 -1.10 -30.32 -24.09
CA ARG A 150 -0.40 -29.09 -24.47
C ARG A 150 -0.30 -28.11 -23.30
N ALA A 151 -1.35 -28.00 -22.48
CA ALA A 151 -1.28 -27.22 -21.25
C ALA A 151 -0.21 -27.75 -20.29
N THR A 152 -0.15 -29.07 -20.11
CA THR A 152 0.88 -29.74 -19.31
C THR A 152 2.28 -29.48 -19.87
N HIS A 153 2.45 -29.54 -21.19
CA HIS A 153 3.72 -29.22 -21.83
C HIS A 153 4.15 -27.78 -21.54
N VAL A 154 3.26 -26.80 -21.69
CA VAL A 154 3.56 -25.39 -21.38
C VAL A 154 3.94 -25.21 -19.90
N ILE A 155 3.27 -25.87 -18.96
CA ILE A 155 3.61 -25.84 -17.53
C ILE A 155 5.03 -26.38 -17.31
N LEU A 156 5.36 -27.55 -17.87
CA LEU A 156 6.68 -28.18 -17.73
C LEU A 156 7.78 -27.32 -18.36
N THR A 157 7.57 -26.77 -19.55
CA THR A 157 8.50 -25.84 -20.20
C THR A 157 8.71 -24.59 -19.35
N SER A 158 7.64 -24.04 -18.75
CA SER A 158 7.75 -22.87 -17.86
C SER A 158 8.65 -23.18 -16.66
N ARG A 159 8.56 -24.38 -16.07
CA ARG A 159 9.44 -24.81 -14.97
C ARG A 159 10.91 -24.79 -15.39
N GLN A 160 11.21 -25.30 -16.57
CA GLN A 160 12.58 -25.32 -17.11
C GLN A 160 13.09 -23.91 -17.41
N GLN A 161 12.24 -23.05 -17.98
CA GLN A 161 12.57 -21.66 -18.28
C GLN A 161 12.82 -20.83 -17.03
N ARG A 162 12.14 -21.09 -15.91
CA ARG A 162 12.46 -20.45 -14.62
C ARG A 162 13.92 -20.67 -14.23
N THR A 163 14.40 -21.92 -14.29
CA THR A 163 15.80 -22.24 -14.01
C THR A 163 16.73 -21.48 -14.94
N LEU A 164 16.34 -21.25 -16.20
CA LEU A 164 17.07 -20.37 -17.10
C LEU A 164 17.11 -18.92 -16.61
N VAL A 165 16.00 -18.34 -16.13
CA VAL A 165 16.01 -16.97 -15.58
C VAL A 165 16.92 -16.86 -14.36
N ASP A 166 16.93 -17.87 -13.49
CA ASP A 166 17.81 -17.92 -12.32
C ASP A 166 19.30 -18.08 -12.73
N THR A 167 19.59 -18.79 -13.84
CA THR A 167 20.94 -19.08 -14.34
C THR A 167 21.50 -18.08 -15.35
N VAL A 168 20.66 -17.29 -16.04
CA VAL A 168 21.06 -16.19 -16.96
C VAL A 168 21.91 -15.12 -16.23
N GLY A 169 21.98 -15.22 -14.90
CA GLY A 169 23.02 -14.60 -14.11
C GLY A 169 22.73 -13.13 -13.95
N PHE A 170 22.25 -12.74 -12.77
CA PHE A 170 22.22 -11.34 -12.39
C PHE A 170 23.60 -10.82 -11.93
N ALA A 171 24.67 -11.59 -12.18
CA ALA A 171 26.01 -11.35 -11.64
C ALA A 171 26.60 -9.97 -11.96
N ASP A 172 26.30 -9.42 -13.15
CA ASP A 172 26.77 -8.08 -13.58
C ASP A 172 25.75 -6.97 -13.29
N THR A 173 24.65 -7.29 -12.61
CA THR A 173 23.53 -6.37 -12.39
C THR A 173 23.66 -5.71 -11.03
N GLN A 174 23.49 -4.39 -10.97
CA GLN A 174 23.51 -3.68 -9.70
C GLN A 174 22.34 -4.16 -8.82
N LEU A 175 22.67 -4.70 -7.65
CA LEU A 175 21.69 -5.02 -6.62
C LEU A 175 21.10 -3.71 -6.09
N VAL A 176 19.81 -3.48 -6.30
CA VAL A 176 19.13 -2.30 -5.77
C VAL A 176 18.15 -2.73 -4.69
N SER A 177 18.27 -2.13 -3.50
CA SER A 177 17.26 -2.28 -2.45
C SER A 177 16.22 -1.18 -2.62
N LEU A 178 14.97 -1.57 -2.91
CA LEU A 178 13.83 -0.66 -3.08
C LEU A 178 12.72 -1.06 -2.13
N PHE A 179 12.41 -0.23 -1.12
CA PHE A 179 11.34 -0.48 -0.16
C PHE A 179 11.42 -1.87 0.53
N GLY A 180 12.65 -2.34 0.79
CA GLY A 180 12.92 -3.65 1.38
C GLY A 180 12.92 -4.82 0.38
N TRP A 181 12.68 -4.56 -0.91
CA TRP A 181 12.86 -5.54 -1.97
C TRP A 181 14.29 -5.51 -2.49
N THR A 182 14.90 -6.70 -2.55
CA THR A 182 16.07 -6.94 -3.35
C THR A 182 15.64 -7.03 -4.81
N THR A 183 16.02 -6.04 -5.61
CA THR A 183 15.61 -5.90 -7.00
C THR A 183 16.77 -6.18 -7.94
N LEU A 184 16.54 -7.09 -8.88
CA LEU A 184 17.44 -7.44 -9.97
C LEU A 184 16.68 -7.36 -11.29
N HIS A 185 17.23 -6.67 -12.28
CA HIS A 185 16.62 -6.60 -13.60
C HIS A 185 17.67 -6.49 -14.70
N ARG A 186 17.55 -7.30 -15.75
CA ARG A 186 18.50 -7.34 -16.86
C ARG A 186 17.73 -7.23 -18.17
N PHE A 187 18.22 -6.39 -19.07
CA PHE A 187 17.70 -6.32 -20.44
C PHE A 187 18.67 -7.02 -21.38
N GLN A 188 18.20 -8.08 -22.04
CA GLN A 188 19.01 -8.86 -22.99
C GLN A 188 18.11 -9.45 -24.08
N ASN A 189 18.57 -9.41 -25.34
CA ASN A 189 17.85 -9.98 -26.49
C ASN A 189 16.39 -9.51 -26.61
N ASN A 190 16.16 -8.21 -26.36
CA ASN A 190 14.82 -7.59 -26.35
C ASN A 190 13.85 -8.16 -25.30
N LYS A 191 14.35 -8.88 -24.30
CA LYS A 191 13.60 -9.37 -23.15
C LYS A 191 14.10 -8.68 -21.87
N LEU A 192 13.14 -8.24 -21.07
CA LEU A 192 13.38 -7.78 -19.71
C LEU A 192 13.23 -8.98 -18.78
N TYR A 193 14.31 -9.37 -18.15
CA TYR A 193 14.35 -10.32 -17.05
C TYR A 193 14.32 -9.56 -15.74
N TYR A 194 13.55 -10.04 -14.77
CA TYR A 194 13.49 -9.45 -13.44
C TYR A 194 13.39 -10.52 -12.37
N SER A 195 13.92 -10.20 -11.20
CA SER A 195 13.80 -10.98 -9.98
C SER A 195 13.68 -10.01 -8.81
N PHE A 196 12.61 -10.15 -8.04
CA PHE A 196 12.38 -9.40 -6.81
C PHE A 196 12.26 -10.37 -5.65
N LYS A 197 12.98 -10.07 -4.58
CA LYS A 197 12.99 -10.89 -3.37
C LYS A 197 12.75 -10.05 -2.13
N LYS A 198 11.85 -10.49 -1.26
CA LYS A 198 11.59 -9.87 0.06
C LYS A 198 11.02 -10.90 1.04
N THR A 199 11.40 -10.78 2.30
CA THR A 199 10.90 -11.62 3.40
C THR A 199 9.90 -10.85 4.23
N PHE A 200 8.74 -11.44 4.46
CA PHE A 200 7.67 -10.88 5.27
C PHE A 200 7.51 -11.70 6.55
N LYS A 201 7.78 -11.06 7.69
CA LYS A 201 7.62 -11.66 9.01
C LYS A 201 6.13 -11.80 9.37
N ASN A 202 5.80 -12.77 10.22
CA ASN A 202 4.44 -13.02 10.71
C ASN A 202 3.41 -13.24 9.59
N ARG A 203 3.85 -13.91 8.52
CA ARG A 203 3.04 -14.20 7.34
C ARG A 203 3.30 -15.63 6.91
N SER A 204 2.24 -16.42 6.82
CA SER A 204 2.32 -17.79 6.30
C SER A 204 2.39 -17.79 4.77
N ALA A 205 3.29 -18.60 4.21
CA ALA A 205 3.43 -18.75 2.76
C ALA A 205 2.13 -19.27 2.13
N THR A 206 1.45 -20.20 2.80
CA THR A 206 0.17 -20.77 2.35
C THR A 206 -0.91 -19.69 2.25
N GLN A 207 -1.04 -18.84 3.29
CA GLN A 207 -2.03 -17.77 3.31
C GLN A 207 -1.75 -16.72 2.23
N MET A 208 -0.48 -16.36 2.04
CA MET A 208 -0.07 -15.39 1.03
C MET A 208 -0.29 -15.90 -0.39
N ALA A 209 0.07 -17.15 -0.66
CA ALA A 209 -0.16 -17.80 -1.94
C ALA A 209 -1.66 -17.91 -2.25
N GLY A 210 -2.48 -18.29 -1.28
CA GLY A 210 -3.94 -18.35 -1.42
C GLY A 210 -4.56 -16.99 -1.76
N ARG A 211 -4.16 -15.94 -1.04
CA ARG A 211 -4.62 -14.58 -1.30
C ARG A 211 -4.17 -14.06 -2.67
N ASN A 212 -2.92 -14.31 -3.05
CA ASN A 212 -2.44 -13.94 -4.38
C ASN A 212 -3.21 -14.67 -5.48
N TRP A 213 -3.46 -15.98 -5.32
CA TRP A 213 -4.24 -16.76 -6.26
C TRP A 213 -5.66 -16.20 -6.45
N GLU A 214 -6.37 -15.92 -5.35
CA GLU A 214 -7.71 -15.33 -5.42
C GLU A 214 -7.73 -14.00 -6.16
N ASN A 215 -6.74 -13.13 -5.90
CA ASN A 215 -6.61 -11.85 -6.57
C ASN A 215 -6.28 -12.01 -8.06
N GLU A 216 -5.40 -12.93 -8.43
CA GLU A 216 -5.03 -13.20 -9.83
C GLU A 216 -6.19 -13.80 -10.63
N ILE A 217 -7.03 -14.65 -10.03
CA ILE A 217 -8.22 -15.23 -10.68
C ILE A 217 -9.39 -14.24 -10.73
N LYS A 218 -9.47 -13.30 -9.79
CA LYS A 218 -10.34 -12.11 -9.87
C LYS A 218 -9.72 -11.00 -10.75
N PHE A 219 -8.58 -11.28 -11.37
CA PHE A 219 -7.77 -10.39 -12.21
C PHE A 219 -7.61 -8.98 -11.64
N VAL A 220 -7.37 -8.91 -10.32
CA VAL A 220 -6.97 -7.69 -9.65
C VAL A 220 -5.72 -7.15 -10.35
N THR A 221 -5.82 -5.93 -10.87
CA THR A 221 -4.72 -5.31 -11.61
C THR A 221 -3.72 -4.66 -10.66
N TYR A 222 -2.44 -4.88 -10.95
CA TYR A 222 -1.33 -4.17 -10.30
C TYR A 222 -0.78 -3.06 -11.21
N ARG A 223 -1.47 -2.72 -12.29
CA ARG A 223 -1.12 -1.63 -13.21
C ARG A 223 -1.83 -0.32 -12.83
N SER A 224 -1.40 0.78 -13.44
CA SER A 224 -2.06 2.08 -13.28
C SER A 224 -3.52 2.05 -13.77
N ALA A 225 -4.36 2.97 -13.29
CA ALA A 225 -5.77 3.03 -13.67
C ALA A 225 -5.97 3.24 -15.18
N SER A 226 -5.13 4.06 -15.81
CA SER A 226 -5.14 4.28 -17.26
C SER A 226 -4.79 2.99 -18.01
N GLU A 227 -3.77 2.26 -17.58
CA GLU A 227 -3.40 1.01 -18.23
C GLU A 227 -4.45 -0.09 -18.03
N ALA A 228 -5.02 -0.18 -16.83
CA ALA A 228 -6.10 -1.12 -16.52
C ALA A 228 -7.35 -0.87 -17.37
N ALA A 229 -7.71 0.39 -17.62
CA ALA A 229 -8.87 0.76 -18.43
C ALA A 229 -8.75 0.33 -19.91
N THR A 230 -7.52 0.14 -20.40
CA THR A 230 -7.26 -0.31 -21.78
C THR A 230 -7.27 -1.82 -21.95
N GLN A 231 -7.55 -2.59 -20.88
CA GLN A 231 -7.38 -4.04 -20.85
C GLN A 231 -8.68 -4.76 -20.51
N GLN A 232 -8.88 -5.91 -21.15
CA GLN A 232 -9.98 -6.82 -20.86
C GLN A 232 -9.44 -8.23 -20.68
N PHE A 233 -10.07 -9.00 -19.80
CA PHE A 233 -9.64 -10.37 -19.47
C PHE A 233 -10.83 -11.31 -19.59
N HIS A 234 -10.58 -12.47 -20.21
CA HIS A 234 -11.58 -13.50 -20.41
C HIS A 234 -10.99 -14.86 -20.05
N ILE A 235 -11.70 -15.61 -19.22
CA ILE A 235 -11.40 -17.04 -19.03
C ILE A 235 -11.90 -17.75 -20.29
N VAL A 236 -10.96 -18.30 -21.07
CA VAL A 236 -11.26 -19.04 -22.28
C VAL A 236 -11.63 -20.47 -21.92
N GLN A 237 -10.84 -21.10 -21.05
CA GLN A 237 -11.01 -22.50 -20.66
C GLN A 237 -10.53 -22.71 -19.22
N LYS A 238 -11.29 -23.48 -18.44
CA LYS A 238 -10.87 -23.96 -17.13
C LYS A 238 -10.48 -25.44 -17.26
N PHE A 239 -9.22 -25.77 -16.99
CA PHE A 239 -8.76 -27.16 -16.99
C PHE A 239 -9.08 -27.86 -15.68
N ASN A 240 -8.82 -27.16 -14.56
CA ASN A 240 -9.13 -27.58 -13.19
C ASN A 240 -9.15 -26.35 -12.28
N ASP A 241 -9.31 -26.54 -10.97
CA ASP A 241 -9.33 -25.44 -10.00
C ASP A 241 -7.99 -24.71 -9.85
N ASP A 242 -6.91 -25.28 -10.39
CA ASP A 242 -5.54 -24.81 -10.27
C ASP A 242 -4.96 -24.30 -11.59
N THR A 243 -5.69 -24.38 -12.72
CA THR A 243 -5.16 -24.11 -14.07
C THR A 243 -6.26 -23.56 -15.00
N TYR A 244 -6.02 -22.35 -15.51
CA TYR A 244 -6.93 -21.59 -16.36
C TYR A 244 -6.21 -21.09 -17.62
N LEU A 245 -6.90 -21.15 -18.75
CA LEU A 245 -6.52 -20.46 -19.98
C LEU A 245 -7.22 -19.10 -20.03
N ILE A 246 -6.44 -18.05 -20.18
CA ILE A 246 -6.93 -16.67 -20.17
C ILE A 246 -6.52 -15.97 -21.46
N ALA A 247 -7.48 -15.28 -22.06
CA ALA A 247 -7.23 -14.27 -23.07
C ALA A 247 -7.23 -12.88 -22.42
N ARG A 248 -6.19 -12.10 -22.66
CA ARG A 248 -6.12 -10.67 -22.34
C ARG A 248 -6.13 -9.87 -23.62
N GLU A 249 -7.03 -8.92 -23.71
CA GLU A 249 -7.10 -7.96 -24.81
C GLU A 249 -6.62 -6.61 -24.33
N LYS A 250 -5.88 -5.90 -25.18
CA LYS A 250 -5.38 -4.56 -24.92
C LYS A 250 -5.50 -3.72 -26.19
N GLN A 251 -5.84 -2.44 -26.08
CA GLN A 251 -5.74 -1.52 -27.21
C GLN A 251 -4.27 -1.38 -27.66
N ASP A 252 -4.03 -1.48 -28.97
CA ASP A 252 -2.72 -1.30 -29.58
C ASP A 252 -2.26 0.16 -29.34
N PRO A 253 -1.12 0.37 -28.65
CA PRO A 253 -0.61 1.72 -28.40
C PRO A 253 -0.16 2.43 -29.68
N ASP A 254 0.22 1.69 -30.71
CA ASP A 254 0.80 2.23 -31.95
C ASP A 254 -0.25 2.36 -33.06
N THR A 255 -1.38 1.62 -32.96
CA THR A 255 -2.47 1.69 -33.94
C THR A 255 -3.84 1.93 -33.30
N GLU A 256 -4.35 3.15 -33.44
CA GLU A 256 -5.66 3.52 -32.93
C GLU A 256 -6.79 2.61 -33.47
N GLY A 257 -7.65 2.15 -32.56
CA GLY A 257 -8.78 1.27 -32.88
C GLY A 257 -8.44 -0.22 -33.06
N LYS A 258 -7.17 -0.63 -32.96
CA LYS A 258 -6.80 -2.06 -33.00
C LYS A 258 -6.69 -2.66 -31.61
N LEU A 259 -7.08 -3.92 -31.50
CA LEU A 259 -6.94 -4.71 -30.29
C LEU A 259 -5.84 -5.75 -30.49
N VAL A 260 -5.02 -5.89 -29.46
CA VAL A 260 -3.98 -6.89 -29.31
C VAL A 260 -4.45 -7.91 -28.29
N ARG A 261 -4.39 -9.19 -28.64
CA ARG A 261 -4.75 -10.29 -27.74
C ARG A 261 -3.50 -11.04 -27.27
N LEU A 262 -3.49 -11.47 -26.01
CA LEU A 262 -2.50 -12.36 -25.40
C LEU A 262 -3.23 -13.58 -24.87
N LEU A 263 -2.76 -14.78 -25.22
CA LEU A 263 -3.24 -16.03 -24.63
C LEU A 263 -2.19 -16.55 -23.66
N TYR A 264 -2.58 -16.84 -22.42
CA TYR A 264 -1.67 -17.36 -21.41
C TYR A 264 -2.35 -18.36 -20.48
N LEU A 265 -1.56 -19.30 -19.95
CA LEU A 265 -1.96 -20.14 -18.84
C LEU A 265 -1.65 -19.45 -17.52
N ARG A 266 -2.61 -19.56 -16.61
CA ARG A 266 -2.46 -19.20 -15.21
C ARG A 266 -2.66 -20.42 -14.36
N PHE A 267 -1.65 -20.80 -13.61
CA PHE A 267 -1.69 -22.00 -12.79
C PHE A 267 -1.00 -21.82 -11.45
N ARG A 268 -1.39 -22.61 -10.46
CA ARG A 268 -0.70 -22.68 -9.18
C ARG A 268 -0.10 -24.06 -8.93
N LEU A 269 1.03 -24.09 -8.23
CA LEU A 269 1.77 -25.29 -7.91
C LEU A 269 2.11 -25.33 -6.42
N LEU A 270 2.09 -26.53 -5.85
CA LEU A 270 2.72 -26.85 -4.58
C LEU A 270 3.98 -27.66 -4.87
N GLU A 271 5.13 -27.15 -4.43
CA GLU A 271 6.41 -27.82 -4.57
C GLU A 271 6.68 -28.79 -3.40
N PRO A 272 7.53 -29.82 -3.59
CA PRO A 272 7.85 -30.79 -2.54
C PRO A 272 8.49 -30.19 -1.28
N ASN A 273 9.13 -29.04 -1.41
CA ASN A 273 9.73 -28.28 -0.30
C ASN A 273 8.69 -27.47 0.52
N GLY A 274 7.40 -27.60 0.21
CA GLY A 274 6.33 -26.85 0.86
C GLY A 274 6.14 -25.43 0.33
N SER A 275 6.91 -25.00 -0.67
CA SER A 275 6.71 -23.71 -1.32
C SER A 275 5.56 -23.74 -2.32
N TYR A 276 4.93 -22.58 -2.50
CA TYR A 276 3.84 -22.39 -3.44
C TYR A 276 4.28 -21.49 -4.58
N ALA A 277 3.81 -21.76 -5.79
CA ALA A 277 4.02 -20.89 -6.93
C ALA A 277 2.70 -20.54 -7.60
N VAL A 278 2.49 -19.27 -7.92
CA VAL A 278 1.44 -18.81 -8.84
C VAL A 278 2.11 -18.30 -10.10
N VAL A 279 1.74 -18.87 -11.25
CA VAL A 279 2.47 -18.70 -12.50
C VAL A 279 1.57 -18.18 -13.59
N THR A 280 2.09 -17.25 -14.39
CA THR A 280 1.50 -16.77 -15.64
C THR A 280 2.49 -17.03 -16.77
N GLN A 281 2.10 -17.84 -17.75
CA GLN A 281 2.94 -18.25 -18.88
C GLN A 281 2.20 -18.07 -20.20
N SER A 282 2.74 -17.28 -21.13
CA SER A 282 2.20 -17.16 -22.48
C SER A 282 2.14 -18.52 -23.19
N VAL A 283 1.03 -18.76 -23.89
CA VAL A 283 0.86 -19.95 -24.73
C VAL A 283 1.32 -19.61 -26.14
N PRO A 284 2.31 -20.32 -26.70
CA PRO A 284 2.71 -20.10 -28.08
C PRO A 284 1.56 -20.49 -29.02
N LEU A 285 1.15 -19.56 -29.89
CA LEU A 285 0.20 -19.86 -30.97
C LEU A 285 0.92 -20.60 -32.08
N GLU A 286 0.34 -21.70 -32.55
CA GLU A 286 0.82 -22.37 -33.76
C GLU A 286 0.21 -21.74 -35.01
N PRO A 287 0.90 -21.78 -36.17
CA PRO A 287 0.41 -21.21 -37.44
C PRO A 287 -0.96 -21.74 -37.88
N SER A 288 -1.33 -22.96 -37.45
CA SER A 288 -2.61 -23.62 -37.75
C SER A 288 -3.84 -22.97 -37.09
N LEU A 289 -3.64 -22.13 -36.06
CA LEU A 289 -4.69 -21.33 -35.40
C LEU A 289 -4.86 -19.94 -36.02
N GLY A 290 -4.00 -19.58 -36.98
CA GLY A 290 -3.99 -18.30 -37.67
C GLY A 290 -4.76 -18.34 -38.97
N ASP A 291 -6.06 -18.68 -38.94
CA ASP A 291 -6.88 -18.38 -40.12
C ASP A 291 -7.06 -16.85 -40.21
N GLY A 292 -6.96 -16.31 -41.41
CA GLY A 292 -6.49 -14.96 -41.78
C GLY A 292 -7.20 -13.72 -41.20
N THR A 293 -8.12 -13.86 -40.26
CA THR A 293 -8.82 -12.77 -39.55
C THR A 293 -8.24 -12.45 -38.16
N LEU A 294 -7.42 -13.32 -37.57
CA LEU A 294 -6.69 -13.08 -36.31
C LEU A 294 -5.31 -12.40 -36.55
N GLY A 295 -5.13 -11.76 -37.71
CA GLY A 295 -3.84 -11.35 -38.28
C GLY A 295 -3.06 -10.22 -37.61
N LYS A 296 -3.40 -9.76 -36.39
CA LYS A 296 -2.58 -8.81 -35.61
C LYS A 296 -2.67 -9.07 -34.09
N ILE A 297 -2.26 -10.26 -33.66
CA ILE A 297 -2.21 -10.67 -32.24
C ILE A 297 -0.77 -10.71 -31.76
N TRP A 298 -0.22 -9.58 -31.30
CA TRP A 298 1.13 -9.56 -30.73
C TRP A 298 1.14 -8.83 -29.40
N ALA A 299 0.86 -9.57 -28.33
CA ALA A 299 1.24 -9.17 -27.00
C ALA A 299 2.38 -10.06 -26.51
N ASN A 300 3.31 -9.42 -25.81
CA ASN A 300 4.59 -9.92 -25.36
C ASN A 300 4.59 -11.37 -24.83
N ASP A 301 5.67 -12.09 -25.13
CA ASP A 301 6.04 -13.30 -24.37
C ASP A 301 6.15 -12.89 -22.91
N VAL A 302 5.33 -13.46 -22.03
CA VAL A 302 5.37 -13.21 -20.59
C VAL A 302 5.52 -14.54 -19.88
N CYS A 303 6.49 -14.58 -18.97
CA CYS A 303 6.64 -15.62 -17.97
C CYS A 303 6.80 -14.90 -16.63
N MET A 304 5.92 -15.19 -15.68
CA MET A 304 5.93 -14.58 -14.36
C MET A 304 5.63 -15.64 -13.31
N TRP A 305 6.52 -15.75 -12.34
CA TRP A 305 6.49 -16.72 -11.26
C TRP A 305 6.46 -15.96 -9.93
N ASN A 306 5.36 -16.13 -9.19
CA ASN A 306 5.21 -15.64 -7.83
C ASN A 306 5.42 -16.82 -6.87
N HIS A 307 6.62 -16.95 -6.30
CA HIS A 307 6.92 -17.98 -5.31
C HIS A 307 6.71 -17.46 -3.89
N PHE A 308 6.18 -18.35 -3.05
CA PHE A 308 5.97 -18.15 -1.63
C PHE A 308 6.67 -19.30 -0.91
N VAL A 309 7.81 -19.00 -0.32
CA VAL A 309 8.68 -19.96 0.36
C VAL A 309 8.47 -19.82 1.86
N PRO A 310 8.02 -20.87 2.58
CA PRO A 310 7.96 -20.85 4.02
C PRO A 310 9.39 -20.92 4.59
N VAL A 311 9.72 -19.98 5.48
CA VAL A 311 11.02 -19.91 6.17
C VAL A 311 10.72 -19.81 7.66
N MET A 312 11.26 -20.72 8.45
CA MET A 312 11.13 -20.66 9.92
C MET A 312 12.21 -19.73 10.46
N ASP A 313 11.85 -18.85 11.39
CA ASP A 313 12.85 -18.06 12.12
C ASP A 313 13.44 -18.81 13.32
N GLU A 314 14.36 -18.14 14.03
CA GLU A 314 15.07 -18.69 15.18
C GLU A 314 14.10 -19.01 16.35
N GLU A 315 12.98 -18.30 16.41
CA GLU A 315 11.91 -18.48 17.38
C GLU A 315 10.90 -19.57 16.99
N GLY A 316 11.01 -20.12 15.77
CA GLY A 316 10.12 -21.16 15.26
C GLY A 316 8.81 -20.64 14.67
N GLU A 317 8.71 -19.33 14.40
CA GLU A 317 7.58 -18.71 13.72
C GLU A 317 7.77 -18.75 12.19
N GLU A 318 6.67 -18.95 11.47
CA GLU A 318 6.69 -18.99 10.00
C GLU A 318 6.77 -17.57 9.43
N GLN A 319 7.79 -17.34 8.60
CA GLN A 319 7.95 -16.18 7.75
C GLN A 319 7.76 -16.59 6.29
N CYS A 320 7.29 -15.66 5.45
CA CYS A 320 7.14 -15.91 4.03
C CYS A 320 8.20 -15.14 3.25
N GLU A 321 9.11 -15.87 2.62
CA GLU A 321 10.02 -15.32 1.63
C GLU A 321 9.37 -15.38 0.24
N ILE A 322 9.32 -14.24 -0.44
CA ILE A 322 8.62 -14.11 -1.71
C ILE A 322 9.61 -13.83 -2.82
N HIS A 323 9.56 -14.64 -3.88
CA HIS A 323 10.34 -14.45 -5.09
C HIS A 323 9.42 -14.22 -6.29
N LEU A 324 9.47 -13.00 -6.83
CA LEU A 324 8.77 -12.61 -8.04
C LEU A 324 9.78 -12.59 -9.18
N THR A 325 9.82 -13.67 -9.96
CA THR A 325 10.78 -13.84 -11.05
C THR A 325 10.04 -13.92 -12.37
N GLY A 326 10.57 -13.29 -13.40
CA GLY A 326 9.94 -13.38 -14.70
C GLY A 326 10.76 -12.82 -15.84
N SER A 327 10.21 -13.02 -17.02
CA SER A 327 10.65 -12.35 -18.23
C SER A 327 9.46 -11.82 -19.00
N SER A 328 9.67 -10.69 -19.67
CA SER A 328 8.73 -10.18 -20.64
C SER A 328 9.48 -9.73 -21.88
N SER A 329 8.98 -10.05 -23.07
CA SER A 329 9.45 -9.30 -24.24
C SER A 329 9.01 -7.86 -24.04
N VAL A 330 9.97 -6.94 -24.14
CA VAL A 330 9.64 -5.52 -24.15
C VAL A 330 9.28 -5.20 -25.60
N GLY A 331 8.26 -4.39 -25.82
CA GLY A 331 7.97 -3.83 -27.13
C GLY A 331 9.10 -2.89 -27.59
N ASP A 332 8.78 -1.78 -28.25
CA ASP A 332 9.77 -0.80 -28.69
C ASP A 332 10.85 -0.50 -27.61
N PRO A 333 12.16 -0.66 -27.92
CA PRO A 333 13.27 -0.31 -27.04
C PRO A 333 13.17 1.07 -26.39
N ARG A 334 12.48 2.04 -27.03
CA ARG A 334 12.25 3.38 -26.48
C ARG A 334 11.38 3.38 -25.22
N SER A 335 10.59 2.32 -25.01
CA SER A 335 9.67 2.15 -23.88
C SER A 335 10.24 1.30 -22.74
N VAL A 336 11.49 0.83 -22.84
CA VAL A 336 12.11 -0.06 -21.83
C VAL A 336 12.11 0.56 -20.44
N ARG A 337 12.51 1.83 -20.31
CA ARG A 337 12.56 2.51 -19.00
C ARG A 337 11.17 2.62 -18.35
N THR A 338 10.16 2.96 -19.15
CA THR A 338 8.76 3.04 -18.69
C THR A 338 8.25 1.66 -18.25
N ASN A 339 8.56 0.61 -19.00
CA ASN A 339 8.15 -0.76 -18.67
C ASN A 339 8.83 -1.28 -17.39
N VAL A 340 10.11 -0.95 -17.18
CA VAL A 340 10.82 -1.26 -15.93
C VAL A 340 10.19 -0.51 -14.75
N LEU A 341 9.96 0.79 -14.89
CA LEU A 341 9.32 1.59 -13.84
C LEU A 341 7.92 1.08 -13.51
N GLU A 342 7.09 0.75 -14.49
CA GLU A 342 5.76 0.17 -14.25
C GLU A 342 5.82 -1.22 -13.63
N THR A 343 6.89 -1.99 -13.87
CA THR A 343 7.10 -3.28 -13.20
C THR A 343 7.41 -3.06 -11.71
N VAL A 344 8.27 -2.09 -11.38
CA VAL A 344 8.58 -1.72 -9.99
C VAL A 344 7.35 -1.11 -9.30
N MET A 345 6.61 -0.23 -9.95
CA MET A 345 5.37 0.33 -9.40
C MET A 345 4.30 -0.74 -9.22
N GLY A 346 4.22 -1.71 -10.15
CA GLY A 346 3.34 -2.86 -10.04
C GLY A 346 3.70 -3.76 -8.85
N LEU A 347 4.98 -3.96 -8.57
CA LEU A 347 5.45 -4.67 -7.38
C LEU A 347 4.96 -4.02 -6.08
N LEU A 348 5.02 -2.69 -5.98
CA LEU A 348 4.54 -1.96 -4.80
C LEU A 348 3.03 -2.06 -4.63
N ARG A 349 2.27 -1.96 -5.73
CA ARG A 349 0.81 -2.16 -5.71
C ARG A 349 0.46 -3.60 -5.32
N TRP A 350 1.22 -4.57 -5.83
CA TRP A 350 1.09 -5.98 -5.47
C TRP A 350 1.31 -6.20 -3.98
N GLU A 351 2.39 -5.62 -3.40
CA GLU A 351 2.67 -5.74 -1.96
C GLU A 351 1.51 -5.17 -1.14
N ASN A 352 1.06 -3.95 -1.48
CA ASN A 352 -0.02 -3.27 -0.80
C ASN A 352 -1.34 -4.08 -0.80
N ILE A 353 -1.66 -4.74 -1.93
CA ILE A 353 -2.90 -5.48 -2.12
C ILE A 353 -2.83 -6.89 -1.50
N ASN A 354 -1.69 -7.58 -1.60
CA ASN A 354 -1.57 -9.00 -1.22
C ASN A 354 -1.03 -9.18 0.21
N VAL A 355 -0.16 -8.29 0.69
CA VAL A 355 0.44 -8.40 2.03
C VAL A 355 -0.34 -7.60 3.07
N GLY A 356 -0.88 -6.46 2.65
CA GLY A 356 -1.48 -5.45 3.52
C GLY A 356 -0.86 -4.08 3.23
N PRO A 357 -1.43 -2.99 3.77
CA PRO A 357 -0.98 -1.66 3.41
C PRO A 357 0.51 -1.50 3.72
N THR A 358 1.29 -0.99 2.77
CA THR A 358 2.72 -0.69 2.95
C THR A 358 2.95 0.26 4.14
N LEU A 359 1.89 0.98 4.53
CA LEU A 359 1.80 1.82 5.71
C LEU A 359 0.57 1.38 6.54
N SER A 360 0.78 0.53 7.53
CA SER A 360 -0.22 0.30 8.57
C SER A 360 0.09 1.23 9.74
N LEU A 361 -0.71 2.30 9.92
CA LEU A 361 -0.75 3.01 11.18
C LEU A 361 -1.39 2.06 12.19
N THR A 362 -0.57 1.24 12.86
CA THR A 362 -1.01 0.58 14.08
C THR A 362 -1.44 1.68 15.03
N GLN A 363 -2.75 1.75 15.34
CA GLN A 363 -3.19 2.51 16.49
C GLN A 363 -2.40 1.99 17.67
N ALA A 364 -1.55 2.84 18.24
CA ALA A 364 -0.81 2.52 19.45
C ALA A 364 -1.81 1.91 20.44
N SER A 365 -1.54 0.69 20.87
CA SER A 365 -2.31 0.00 21.89
C SER A 365 -2.52 0.97 23.05
N ARG A 366 -3.78 1.27 23.38
CA ARG A 366 -4.11 1.92 24.64
C ARG A 366 -3.46 1.08 25.74
N PRO A 367 -2.62 1.67 26.61
CA PRO A 367 -2.15 0.93 27.78
C PRO A 367 -3.38 0.47 28.56
N ALA A 368 -3.44 -0.85 28.78
CA ALA A 368 -4.42 -1.44 29.66
C ALA A 368 -4.08 -1.00 31.09
N GLY A 369 -4.96 -0.23 31.70
CA GLY A 369 -4.83 0.20 33.08
C GLY A 369 -5.26 1.64 33.25
N GLU A 370 -6.56 1.83 33.48
CA GLU A 370 -7.14 2.87 34.33
C GLU A 370 -8.66 2.59 34.34
N GLU A 371 -9.06 1.73 35.29
CA GLU A 371 -10.42 1.73 35.86
C GLU A 371 -10.58 2.91 36.82
#